data_AF-A0A7S1E7V2-F1
#
_entry.id   AF-A0A7S1E7V2-F1
#
_cell.length_a   1.000
_cell.length_b   1.000
_cell.length_c   1.000
_cell.angle_alpha   90.00
_cell.angle_beta   90.00
_cell.angle_gamma   90.00
#
_symmetry.space_group_name_H-M   'P 1'
#
loop_
_entity.id
_entity.type
_entity.pdbx_description
1 polymer ?
#
loop_
_entity_poly.entity_id
_entity_poly.type
_entity_poly.pdbx_seq_one_letter_code
_entity_poly.pdbx_strand_id
1 'polypeptide(L)'
;HDDGEGDDDELGMSKLKISGEKRPHTGREQIDKVFEEPDDWDERMRDADGHLIESARQVWDCYKKAVEHTPDDARLWSDFGSFAEAAYGSRGGDVASRAYAAALRTNPVEPHTLCNAARLMYKEHGEQDRAEYMLVLGLREGGVDHVDTPRMLSQLALMRLMKDDPPKQSTLQLAESLLALA
;
A
#
# COMPACT_ATOMS: atom_id res chain seq x y z
N HIS A 1 43.63 -48.71 26.53
CA HIS A 1 42.23 -49.01 26.22
C HIS A 1 41.49 -47.72 26.52
N ASP A 2 41.70 -46.75 25.64
CA ASP A 2 40.89 -46.51 24.42
C ASP A 2 39.62 -45.80 24.87
N ASP A 3 39.51 -44.50 24.60
CA ASP A 3 38.98 -43.95 23.33
C ASP A 3 37.49 -44.33 23.26
N GLY A 4 36.53 -43.43 23.48
CA GLY A 4 36.38 -42.15 22.82
C GLY A 4 35.19 -42.30 21.88
N GLU A 5 34.06 -41.66 22.21
CA GLU A 5 32.90 -41.38 21.34
C GLU A 5 31.97 -40.53 22.22
N GLY A 6 31.63 -39.30 21.88
CA GLY A 6 31.36 -38.76 20.56
C GLY A 6 30.01 -38.07 20.70
N ASP A 7 29.95 -36.83 20.26
CA ASP A 7 28.79 -35.94 20.31
C ASP A 7 27.50 -36.62 19.84
N ASP A 8 26.34 -36.16 20.31
CA ASP A 8 25.28 -35.74 19.39
C ASP A 8 24.09 -35.12 20.12
N ASP A 9 23.84 -33.88 19.69
CA ASP A 9 22.66 -33.08 19.91
C ASP A 9 21.39 -33.82 19.44
N GLU A 10 20.70 -34.55 20.33
CA GLU A 10 19.33 -34.99 20.07
C GLU A 10 18.31 -34.21 20.90
N LEU A 11 18.04 -33.01 20.39
CA LEU A 11 16.68 -32.57 20.05
C LEU A 11 15.61 -32.85 21.11
N GLY A 12 15.59 -31.98 22.12
CA GLY A 12 14.39 -31.67 22.92
C GLY A 12 13.27 -31.01 22.10
N MET A 13 12.97 -31.51 20.90
CA MET A 13 11.92 -31.00 19.99
C MET A 13 10.74 -31.96 19.81
N SER A 14 10.61 -33.01 20.63
CA SER A 14 9.51 -34.00 20.48
C SER A 14 8.15 -33.54 21.03
N LYS A 15 7.94 -32.25 21.30
CA LYS A 15 6.62 -31.71 21.71
C LYS A 15 6.29 -30.34 21.10
N LEU A 16 6.68 -30.06 19.86
CA LEU A 16 5.88 -29.13 19.05
C LEU A 16 4.81 -29.95 18.34
N LYS A 17 3.69 -30.15 19.04
CA LYS A 17 2.41 -30.31 18.35
C LYS A 17 2.30 -29.12 17.41
N ILE A 18 2.41 -29.38 16.11
CA ILE A 18 1.90 -28.52 15.06
C ILE A 18 0.37 -28.56 15.19
N SER A 19 -0.13 -27.99 16.27
CA SER A 19 -1.52 -27.71 16.53
C SER A 19 -1.75 -26.39 15.83
N GLY A 20 -2.33 -26.47 14.63
CA GLY A 20 -2.56 -25.35 13.72
C GLY A 20 -2.79 -24.04 14.45
N GLU A 21 -1.73 -23.23 14.51
CA GLU A 21 -1.85 -21.82 14.80
C GLU A 21 -2.77 -21.27 13.72
N LYS A 22 -4.02 -21.03 14.14
CA LYS A 22 -4.93 -20.17 13.40
C LYS A 22 -4.14 -18.90 13.11
N ARG A 23 -3.82 -18.71 11.82
CA ARG A 23 -3.33 -17.43 11.30
C ARG A 23 -4.19 -16.33 11.91
N PRO A 24 -3.56 -15.25 12.40
CA PRO A 24 -4.22 -14.34 13.30
C PRO A 24 -5.49 -13.78 12.66
N HIS A 25 -6.52 -13.65 13.48
CA HIS A 25 -7.86 -13.18 13.14
C HIS A 25 -7.89 -11.72 12.63
N THR A 26 -6.73 -11.08 12.48
CA THR A 26 -6.50 -9.71 12.05
C THR A 26 -6.73 -9.48 10.56
N GLY A 27 -6.60 -10.51 9.71
CA GLY A 27 -6.78 -10.35 8.25
C GLY A 27 -8.24 -10.08 7.84
N ARG A 28 -9.19 -10.82 8.42
CA ARG A 28 -10.60 -10.75 8.02
C ARG A 28 -11.30 -9.48 8.48
N GLU A 29 -11.05 -9.06 9.72
CA GLU A 29 -11.58 -7.79 10.25
C GLU A 29 -11.04 -6.59 9.45
N GLN A 30 -9.77 -6.63 9.04
CA GLN A 30 -9.19 -5.61 8.17
C GLN A 30 -9.86 -5.58 6.79
N ILE A 31 -10.13 -6.74 6.20
CA ILE A 31 -10.88 -6.86 4.93
C ILE A 31 -12.27 -6.25 5.08
N ASP A 32 -13.02 -6.68 6.08
CA ASP A 32 -14.38 -6.19 6.30
C ASP A 32 -14.40 -4.67 6.51
N LYS A 33 -13.42 -4.12 7.23
CA LYS A 33 -13.29 -2.67 7.43
C LYS A 33 -12.91 -1.90 6.17
N VAL A 34 -12.09 -2.45 5.28
CA VAL A 34 -11.70 -1.76 4.04
C VAL A 34 -12.81 -1.84 3.00
N PHE A 35 -13.46 -3.00 2.89
CA PHE A 35 -14.53 -3.30 1.95
C PHE A 35 -15.93 -3.04 2.51
N GLU A 36 -16.03 -2.32 3.62
CA GLU A 36 -17.29 -1.79 4.11
C GLU A 36 -17.85 -0.83 3.06
N GLU A 37 -18.99 -1.20 2.48
CA GLU A 37 -19.73 -0.36 1.56
C GLU A 37 -20.25 0.87 2.30
N PRO A 38 -19.91 2.09 1.87
CA PRO A 38 -20.54 3.28 2.39
C PRO A 38 -22.09 3.26 2.36
N ASP A 39 -22.73 3.70 3.44
CA ASP A 39 -24.20 3.71 3.53
C ASP A 39 -24.88 4.55 2.43
N ASP A 40 -24.16 5.52 1.85
CA ASP A 40 -24.65 6.44 0.83
C ASP A 40 -24.25 6.04 -0.61
N TRP A 41 -23.83 4.80 -0.89
CA TRP A 41 -23.35 4.36 -2.23
C TRP A 41 -24.22 4.78 -3.41
N ASP A 42 -25.53 4.59 -3.31
CA ASP A 42 -26.48 4.96 -4.38
C ASP A 42 -26.58 6.49 -4.55
N GLU A 43 -26.39 7.23 -3.47
CA GLU A 43 -26.32 8.70 -3.50
C GLU A 43 -24.95 9.19 -4.03
N ARG A 44 -23.85 8.49 -3.67
CA ARG A 44 -22.48 8.76 -4.16
C ARG A 44 -22.36 8.63 -5.67
N MET A 45 -23.17 7.76 -6.26
CA MET A 45 -23.17 7.43 -7.69
C MET A 45 -24.43 7.88 -8.41
N ARG A 46 -25.27 8.72 -7.77
CA ARG A 46 -26.58 9.14 -8.30
C ARG A 46 -26.51 9.78 -9.69
N ASP A 47 -25.41 10.47 -9.99
CA ASP A 47 -25.21 11.17 -11.25
C ASP A 47 -24.46 10.31 -12.30
N ALA A 48 -24.07 9.07 -11.93
CA ALA A 48 -23.41 8.11 -12.82
C ALA A 48 -24.43 7.27 -13.60
N ASP A 49 -24.04 6.79 -14.78
CA ASP A 49 -24.83 5.82 -15.54
C ASP A 49 -25.01 4.53 -14.72
N GLY A 50 -26.24 4.02 -14.60
CA GLY A 50 -26.55 2.81 -13.84
C GLY A 50 -25.73 1.60 -14.28
N HIS A 51 -25.35 1.50 -15.55
CA HIS A 51 -24.44 0.47 -16.04
C HIS A 51 -23.01 0.60 -15.48
N LEU A 52 -22.53 1.83 -15.27
CA LEU A 52 -21.23 2.10 -14.67
C LEU A 52 -21.23 1.74 -13.18
N ILE A 53 -22.34 1.98 -12.47
CA ILE A 53 -22.51 1.62 -11.05
C ILE A 53 -22.43 0.11 -10.88
N GLU A 54 -23.19 -0.63 -11.68
CA GLU A 54 -23.21 -2.09 -11.63
C GLU A 54 -21.83 -2.69 -11.96
N SER A 55 -21.16 -2.14 -12.97
CA SER A 55 -19.80 -2.55 -13.33
C SER A 55 -18.81 -2.28 -12.20
N ALA A 56 -18.91 -1.13 -11.53
CA ALA A 56 -18.06 -0.79 -10.40
C ALA A 56 -18.30 -1.72 -9.20
N ARG A 57 -19.55 -2.09 -8.91
CA ARG A 57 -19.88 -3.09 -7.87
C ARG A 57 -19.27 -4.45 -8.17
N GLN A 58 -19.33 -4.91 -9.42
CA GLN A 58 -18.71 -6.17 -9.82
C GLN A 58 -17.18 -6.14 -9.61
N VAL A 59 -16.52 -5.03 -9.96
CA VAL A 59 -15.08 -4.87 -9.74
C VAL A 59 -14.75 -4.85 -8.24
N TRP A 60 -15.56 -4.17 -7.42
CA TRP A 60 -15.42 -4.18 -5.96
C TRP A 60 -15.46 -5.59 -5.38
N ASP A 61 -16.46 -6.39 -5.77
CA ASP A 61 -16.60 -7.78 -5.34
C ASP A 61 -15.43 -8.66 -5.79
N CYS A 62 -14.89 -8.42 -6.99
CA CYS A 62 -13.71 -9.13 -7.47
C CYS A 62 -12.48 -8.83 -6.60
N TYR A 63 -12.24 -7.55 -6.29
CA TYR A 63 -11.15 -7.17 -5.39
C TYR A 63 -11.33 -7.74 -3.99
N LYS A 64 -12.55 -7.71 -3.44
CA LYS A 64 -12.84 -8.29 -2.11
C LYS A 64 -12.47 -9.78 -2.07
N LYS A 65 -12.94 -10.55 -3.05
CA LYS A 65 -12.62 -11.99 -3.16
C LYS A 65 -11.13 -12.23 -3.36
N ALA A 66 -10.48 -11.45 -4.22
CA ALA A 66 -9.05 -11.57 -4.45
C ALA A 66 -8.27 -11.37 -3.15
N VAL A 67 -8.60 -10.34 -2.38
CA VAL A 67 -7.94 -10.04 -1.10
C VAL A 67 -8.26 -11.10 -0.03
N GLU A 68 -9.47 -11.65 -0.01
CA GLU A 68 -9.81 -12.79 0.86
C GLU A 68 -8.93 -14.02 0.57
N HIS A 69 -8.51 -14.22 -0.68
CA HIS A 69 -7.62 -15.30 -1.09
C HIS A 69 -6.14 -14.98 -0.87
N THR A 70 -5.72 -13.73 -1.10
CA THR A 70 -4.32 -13.27 -0.99
C THR A 70 -4.24 -11.98 -0.16
N PRO A 71 -4.48 -12.05 1.17
CA PRO A 71 -4.52 -10.86 2.02
C PRO A 71 -3.15 -10.20 2.23
N ASP A 72 -2.07 -10.94 1.94
CA ASP A 72 -0.69 -10.47 2.10
C ASP A 72 -0.13 -9.82 0.82
N ASP A 73 -0.96 -9.60 -0.22
CA ASP A 73 -0.56 -8.90 -1.44
C ASP A 73 -0.79 -7.39 -1.31
N ALA A 74 0.27 -6.65 -0.99
CA ALA A 74 0.23 -5.20 -0.86
C ALA A 74 -0.18 -4.47 -2.16
N ARG A 75 0.18 -5.01 -3.34
CA ARG A 75 -0.20 -4.40 -4.62
C ARG A 75 -1.68 -4.53 -4.84
N LEU A 76 -2.27 -5.68 -4.55
CA LEU A 76 -3.70 -5.90 -4.67
C LEU A 76 -4.52 -4.91 -3.83
N TRP A 77 -4.09 -4.63 -2.60
CA TRP A 77 -4.69 -3.59 -1.76
C TRP A 77 -4.53 -2.19 -2.36
N SER A 78 -3.37 -1.87 -2.95
CA SER A 78 -3.13 -0.58 -3.59
C SER A 78 -3.93 -0.38 -4.88
N ASP A 79 -4.07 -1.43 -5.69
CA ASP A 79 -4.85 -1.43 -6.92
C ASP A 79 -6.33 -1.21 -6.60
N PHE A 80 -6.85 -1.85 -5.55
CA PHE A 80 -8.20 -1.60 -5.05
C PHE A 80 -8.37 -0.12 -4.61
N GLY A 81 -7.41 0.45 -3.88
CA GLY A 81 -7.46 1.85 -3.48
C GLY A 81 -7.48 2.81 -4.69
N SER A 82 -6.69 2.52 -5.70
CA SER A 82 -6.64 3.30 -6.95
C SER A 82 -7.97 3.20 -7.72
N PHE A 83 -8.54 1.99 -7.80
CA PHE A 83 -9.86 1.77 -8.35
C PHE A 83 -10.93 2.56 -7.59
N ALA A 84 -10.92 2.53 -6.26
CA ALA A 84 -11.90 3.22 -5.45
C ALA A 84 -11.85 4.74 -5.66
N GLU A 85 -10.65 5.34 -5.72
CA GLU A 85 -10.55 6.77 -6.01
C GLU A 85 -11.04 7.12 -7.42
N ALA A 86 -10.73 6.28 -8.41
CA ALA A 86 -11.15 6.51 -9.79
C ALA A 86 -12.66 6.33 -10.00
N ALA A 87 -13.24 5.28 -9.42
CA ALA A 87 -14.64 4.94 -9.57
C ALA A 87 -15.57 5.86 -8.78
N TYR A 88 -15.12 6.37 -7.62
CA TYR A 88 -15.98 7.11 -6.67
C TYR A 88 -15.54 8.57 -6.45
N GLY A 89 -14.53 9.06 -7.20
CA GLY A 89 -14.12 10.47 -7.21
C GLY A 89 -13.70 11.00 -5.84
N SER A 90 -14.13 12.22 -5.50
CA SER A 90 -13.86 12.86 -4.20
C SER A 90 -14.39 12.09 -2.99
N ARG A 91 -15.34 11.16 -3.19
CA ARG A 91 -15.90 10.30 -2.14
C ARG A 91 -15.23 8.92 -2.06
N GLY A 92 -14.33 8.60 -2.99
CA GLY A 92 -13.50 7.39 -2.99
C GLY A 92 -12.23 7.51 -2.16
N GLY A 93 -11.87 8.72 -1.73
CA GLY A 93 -10.67 9.03 -0.95
C GLY A 93 -10.56 8.24 0.35
N ASP A 94 -11.64 8.20 1.15
CA ASP A 94 -11.65 7.47 2.42
C ASP A 94 -11.42 5.96 2.25
N VAL A 95 -12.02 5.38 1.21
CA VAL A 95 -11.81 3.96 0.87
C VAL A 95 -10.38 3.74 0.41
N ALA A 96 -9.88 4.59 -0.49
CA ALA A 96 -8.50 4.52 -0.98
C ALA A 96 -7.48 4.65 0.15
N SER A 97 -7.71 5.56 1.10
CA SER A 97 -6.86 5.75 2.28
C SER A 97 -6.81 4.49 3.16
N ARG A 98 -7.98 3.87 3.45
CA ARG A 98 -8.03 2.59 4.18
C ARG A 98 -7.29 1.47 3.44
N ALA A 99 -7.44 1.41 2.12
CA ALA A 99 -6.80 0.41 1.26
C ALA A 99 -5.27 0.59 1.19
N TYR A 100 -4.77 1.81 1.00
CA TYR A 100 -3.33 2.09 1.04
C TYR A 100 -2.74 1.83 2.42
N ALA A 101 -3.47 2.14 3.51
CA ALA A 101 -3.03 1.78 4.84
C ALA A 101 -2.95 0.25 5.04
N ALA A 102 -3.87 -0.52 4.43
CA ALA A 102 -3.80 -1.98 4.41
C ALA A 102 -2.60 -2.51 3.62
N ALA A 103 -2.34 -1.93 2.45
CA ALA A 103 -1.17 -2.23 1.64
C ALA A 103 0.13 -1.96 2.40
N LEU A 104 0.27 -0.79 3.04
CA LEU A 104 1.47 -0.41 3.81
C LEU A 104 1.65 -1.22 5.10
N ARG A 105 0.57 -1.71 5.73
CA ARG A 105 0.69 -2.68 6.83
C ARG A 105 1.27 -4.01 6.37
N THR A 106 0.99 -4.38 5.12
CA THR A 106 1.40 -5.64 4.51
C THR A 106 2.83 -5.58 3.97
N ASN A 107 3.13 -4.54 3.18
CA ASN A 107 4.47 -4.19 2.74
C ASN A 107 4.69 -2.67 2.91
N PRO A 108 5.41 -2.23 3.95
CA PRO A 108 5.63 -0.81 4.25
C PRO A 108 6.42 -0.04 3.20
N VAL A 109 7.15 -0.75 2.33
CA VAL A 109 8.06 -0.17 1.35
C VAL A 109 7.65 -0.46 -0.10
N GLU A 110 6.43 -0.95 -0.33
CA GLU A 110 5.93 -1.24 -1.69
C GLU A 110 5.86 0.06 -2.52
N PRO A 111 6.68 0.22 -3.58
CA PRO A 111 6.80 1.51 -4.27
C PRO A 111 5.51 1.96 -4.94
N HIS A 112 4.72 1.02 -5.47
CA HIS A 112 3.42 1.32 -6.06
C HIS A 112 2.47 1.95 -5.03
N THR A 113 2.41 1.35 -3.85
CA THR A 113 1.60 1.82 -2.73
C THR A 113 2.06 3.18 -2.22
N LEU A 114 3.37 3.36 -2.04
CA LEU A 114 3.94 4.63 -1.59
C LEU A 114 3.63 5.75 -2.58
N CYS A 115 3.74 5.49 -3.89
CA CYS A 115 3.41 6.45 -4.93
C CYS A 115 1.92 6.87 -4.90
N ASN A 116 1.01 5.90 -4.79
CA ASN A 116 -0.43 6.16 -4.75
C ASN A 116 -0.85 6.87 -3.46
N ALA A 117 -0.34 6.42 -2.31
CA ALA A 117 -0.63 7.00 -1.00
C ALA A 117 -0.10 8.44 -0.89
N ALA A 118 1.10 8.72 -1.41
CA ALA A 118 1.67 10.06 -1.44
C ALA A 118 0.80 11.04 -2.23
N ARG A 119 0.33 10.62 -3.42
CA ARG A 119 -0.56 11.44 -4.24
C ARG A 119 -1.87 11.76 -3.53
N LEU A 120 -2.51 10.76 -2.92
CA LEU A 120 -3.76 10.96 -2.19
C LEU A 120 -3.56 11.89 -1.00
N MET A 121 -2.53 11.64 -0.19
CA MET A 121 -2.21 12.43 1.00
C MET A 121 -1.92 13.91 0.65
N TYR A 122 -1.19 14.17 -0.44
CA TYR A 122 -0.97 15.53 -0.91
C TYR A 122 -2.27 16.21 -1.35
N LYS A 123 -3.10 15.51 -2.13
CA LYS A 123 -4.36 16.02 -2.67
C LYS A 123 -5.40 16.32 -1.58
N GLU A 124 -5.55 15.44 -0.59
CA GLU A 124 -6.66 15.51 0.39
C GLU A 124 -6.29 16.19 1.69
N HIS A 125 -5.03 16.05 2.13
CA HIS A 125 -4.60 16.55 3.44
C HIS A 125 -3.60 17.69 3.36
N GLY A 126 -3.07 18.01 2.17
CA GLY A 126 -2.02 19.02 2.00
C GLY A 126 -0.74 18.66 2.77
N GLU A 127 -0.58 17.41 3.20
CA GLU A 127 0.57 16.94 3.99
C GLU A 127 1.78 16.67 3.09
N GLN A 128 2.28 17.73 2.46
CA GLN A 128 3.33 17.65 1.45
C GLN A 128 4.62 17.00 1.98
N ASP A 129 5.09 17.36 3.19
CA ASP A 129 6.32 16.78 3.75
C ASP A 129 6.23 15.24 3.91
N ARG A 130 5.06 14.72 4.26
CA ARG A 130 4.82 13.26 4.37
C ARG A 130 4.69 12.61 3.00
N ALA A 131 4.03 13.28 2.06
CA ALA A 131 3.95 12.83 0.68
C ALA A 131 5.34 12.72 0.04
N GLU A 132 6.20 13.75 0.20
CA GLU A 132 7.57 13.74 -0.28
C GLU A 132 8.38 12.60 0.34
N TYR A 133 8.24 12.37 1.64
CA TYR A 133 8.91 11.26 2.33
C TYR A 133 8.53 9.90 1.72
N MET A 134 7.24 9.66 1.48
CA MET A 134 6.78 8.41 0.85
C MET A 134 7.34 8.24 -0.56
N LEU A 135 7.39 9.32 -1.36
CA LEU A 135 7.97 9.27 -2.70
C LEU A 135 9.47 8.95 -2.69
N VAL A 136 10.23 9.59 -1.79
CA VAL A 136 11.67 9.32 -1.64
C VAL A 136 11.92 7.89 -1.17
N LEU A 137 11.10 7.40 -0.23
CA LEU A 137 11.18 6.01 0.21
C LEU A 137 10.87 5.04 -0.95
N GLY A 138 9.83 5.31 -1.73
CA GLY A 138 9.45 4.46 -2.88
C GLY A 138 10.53 4.43 -3.97
N LEU A 139 11.18 5.57 -4.24
CA LEU A 139 12.31 5.64 -5.17
C LEU A 139 13.53 4.86 -4.67
N ARG A 140 13.82 4.96 -3.38
CA ARG A 140 14.95 4.25 -2.76
C ARG A 140 14.77 2.74 -2.80
N GLU A 141 13.58 2.26 -2.43
CA GLU A 141 13.32 0.82 -2.26
C GLU A 141 12.89 0.16 -3.57
N GLY A 142 12.24 0.90 -4.48
CA GLY A 142 11.86 0.41 -5.81
C GLY A 142 13.01 0.41 -6.82
N GLY A 143 13.97 1.31 -6.66
CA GLY A 143 15.05 1.49 -7.62
C GLY A 143 14.63 2.22 -8.90
N VAL A 144 15.63 2.56 -9.72
CA VAL A 144 15.45 3.43 -10.90
C VAL A 144 14.59 2.78 -12.00
N ASP A 145 14.62 1.45 -12.11
CA ASP A 145 13.89 0.68 -13.13
C ASP A 145 12.43 0.36 -12.73
N HIS A 146 11.97 0.77 -11.55
CA HIS A 146 10.60 0.50 -11.13
C HIS A 146 9.58 1.23 -12.02
N VAL A 147 8.47 0.56 -12.33
CA VAL A 147 7.41 1.08 -13.23
C VAL A 147 6.85 2.44 -12.79
N ASP A 148 6.84 2.69 -11.48
CA ASP A 148 6.35 3.95 -10.89
C ASP A 148 7.41 5.03 -10.71
N THR A 149 8.69 4.76 -10.96
CA THR A 149 9.77 5.74 -10.78
C THR A 149 9.52 7.05 -11.52
N PRO A 150 9.13 7.05 -12.82
CA PRO A 150 8.81 8.29 -13.52
C PRO A 150 7.66 9.08 -12.85
N ARG A 151 6.65 8.36 -12.33
CA ARG A 151 5.49 8.96 -11.67
C ARG A 151 5.87 9.57 -10.33
N MET A 152 6.70 8.88 -9.54
CA MET A 152 7.22 9.37 -8.27
C MET A 152 8.09 10.62 -8.45
N LEU A 153 9.00 10.60 -9.42
CA LEU A 153 9.84 11.77 -9.76
C LEU A 153 8.99 12.97 -10.21
N SER A 154 7.99 12.72 -11.05
CA SER A 154 7.08 13.79 -11.52
C SER A 154 6.30 14.42 -10.37
N GLN A 155 5.73 13.60 -9.47
CA GLN A 155 5.01 14.10 -8.30
C GLN A 155 5.93 14.87 -7.35
N LEU A 156 7.14 14.36 -7.11
CA LEU A 156 8.12 15.02 -6.25
C LEU A 156 8.55 16.39 -6.84
N ALA A 157 8.76 16.46 -8.16
CA ALA A 157 9.08 17.71 -8.84
C ALA A 157 7.94 18.74 -8.73
N LEU A 158 6.69 18.30 -8.94
CA LEU A 158 5.52 19.17 -8.81
C LEU A 158 5.36 19.71 -7.39
N MET A 159 5.47 18.85 -6.37
CA MET A 159 5.39 19.27 -4.97
C MET A 159 6.46 20.33 -4.65
N ARG A 160 7.69 20.13 -5.13
CA ARG A 160 8.80 21.09 -4.93
C ARG A 160 8.59 22.42 -5.64
N LEU A 161 8.03 22.41 -6.86
CA LEU A 161 7.71 23.63 -7.61
C LEU A 161 6.62 24.47 -6.94
N MET A 162 5.70 23.82 -6.23
CA MET A 162 4.57 24.46 -5.55
C MET A 162 4.92 24.98 -4.14
N LYS A 163 6.13 24.74 -3.64
CA LYS A 163 6.54 25.11 -2.28
C LYS A 163 7.17 26.51 -2.27
N ASP A 164 6.60 27.44 -1.51
CA ASP A 164 7.22 28.75 -1.22
C ASP A 164 8.43 28.62 -0.26
N ASP A 165 8.61 27.45 0.37
CA ASP A 165 9.71 27.13 1.29
C ASP A 165 10.55 25.95 0.74
N PRO A 166 11.88 26.03 0.73
CA PRO A 166 12.71 24.94 0.19
C PRO A 166 12.55 23.64 1.00
N PRO A 167 12.72 22.46 0.38
CA PRO A 167 12.73 21.19 1.10
C PRO A 167 13.77 21.19 2.22
N LYS A 168 13.51 20.43 3.29
CA LYS A 168 14.55 20.16 4.29
C LYS A 168 15.76 19.57 3.58
N GLN A 169 16.95 20.05 3.92
CA GLN A 169 18.18 19.73 3.19
C GLN A 169 18.45 18.21 3.11
N SER A 170 17.98 17.45 4.09
CA SER A 170 18.05 15.98 4.12
C SER A 170 17.19 15.29 3.05
N THR A 171 15.98 15.80 2.74
CA THR A 171 15.13 15.24 1.67
C THR A 171 15.63 15.64 0.28
N LEU A 172 16.28 16.80 0.16
CA LEU A 172 16.95 17.23 -1.07
C LEU A 172 18.14 16.34 -1.42
N GLN A 173 19.07 16.14 -0.47
CA GLN A 173 20.27 15.33 -0.67
C GLN A 173 19.96 13.89 -1.04
N LEU A 174 18.94 13.29 -0.43
CA LEU A 174 18.49 11.93 -0.75
C LEU A 174 17.94 11.83 -2.19
N ALA A 175 17.09 12.77 -2.59
CA ALA A 175 16.52 12.75 -3.93
C ALA A 175 17.54 13.08 -5.02
N GLU A 176 18.46 14.02 -4.78
CA GLU A 176 19.54 14.35 -5.71
C GLU A 176 20.50 13.18 -5.90
N SER A 177 20.83 12.47 -4.81
CA SER A 177 21.67 11.27 -4.88
C SER A 177 20.99 10.16 -5.69
N LEU A 178 19.67 10.00 -5.56
CA LEU A 178 18.90 9.03 -6.34
C LEU A 178 18.76 9.42 -7.81
N LEU A 179 18.57 10.70 -8.11
CA LEU A 179 18.55 11.24 -9.48
C LEU A 179 19.92 11.13 -10.18
N ALA A 180 21.01 11.28 -9.43
CA ALA A 180 22.37 11.11 -9.97
C ALA A 180 22.73 9.64 -10.26
N LEU A 181 21.92 8.69 -9.76
CA LEU A 181 22.07 7.26 -10.00
C LEU A 181 21.14 6.72 -11.11
N ALA A 182 20.24 7.56 -11.64
CA ALA A 182 19.35 7.27 -12.76
C ALA A 182 19.95 7.79 -14.08
#